data_AF-A0A383UWU7-F1
#
_entry.id   AF-A0A383UWU7-F1
#
_cell.length_a   1.000
_cell.length_b   1.000
_cell.length_c   1.000
_cell.angle_alpha   90.00
_cell.angle_beta   90.00
_cell.angle_gamma   90.00
#
_symmetry.space_group_name_H-M   'P 1'
#
loop_
_entity.id
_entity.type
_entity.pdbx_description
1 polymer ?
#
loop_
_entity_poly.entity_id
_entity_poly.type
_entity_poly.pdbx_seq_one_letter_code
_entity_poly.pdbx_strand_id
1 'polypeptide(L)'
;MSSVTCVLAFLLLSSKSPKETNRLVLVGNEAVNNYAMYEPPPSLLFPKPKNKAILMAKYQAEQEGTSITSYCSYILDMASIMREVSVDLTKKPRIFDLEFEANSVSFSECYSKIINHWYLHQRPISLKFIQLNYQCTKAHVAKLAAEGSVKVIGNYRCFAPSYDGNRITIDADSETELSQDSSHREAFYGEEINDMVDILVWYQGHLHVFRGQSRLGSYWYQLSSIGHEENNGKFIHDFISKNVDSFQNFKSVLEKKKSSCQARPGRTTHSGLQEMRISIFKHLKMRKFVHHSLKMLMVSGRVYCRDGSLKPLAGDMAQFRQ
;
A
#
# COMPACT_ATOMS: atom_id res chain seq x y z
N MET A 1 -19.71 10.27 12.16
CA MET A 1 -18.33 9.83 12.44
C MET A 1 -18.37 8.37 12.89
N SER A 2 -17.55 7.49 12.30
CA SER A 2 -17.48 6.06 12.67
C SER A 2 -17.16 5.94 14.15
N SER A 3 -17.93 5.17 14.90
CA SER A 3 -17.72 5.01 16.34
C SER A 3 -16.79 3.82 16.65
N VAL A 4 -16.44 3.01 15.65
CA VAL A 4 -15.47 1.91 15.72
C VAL A 4 -14.22 2.29 14.94
N THR A 5 -13.07 2.14 15.58
CA THR A 5 -11.78 2.27 14.93
C THR A 5 -11.33 0.90 14.46
N CYS A 6 -10.91 0.78 13.21
CA CYS A 6 -10.38 -0.45 12.63
C CYS A 6 -9.06 -0.20 11.93
N VAL A 7 -8.13 -1.13 12.10
CA VAL A 7 -6.87 -1.24 11.38
C VAL A 7 -6.95 -2.51 10.55
N LEU A 8 -6.66 -2.41 9.25
CA LEU A 8 -6.53 -3.55 8.36
C LEU A 8 -5.08 -4.04 8.40
N ALA A 9 -4.92 -5.35 8.25
CA ALA A 9 -3.60 -5.96 8.15
C ALA A 9 -3.53 -6.84 6.90
N PHE A 10 -2.44 -6.72 6.16
CA PHE A 10 -2.16 -7.49 4.95
C PHE A 10 -0.90 -8.31 5.18
N LEU A 11 -0.96 -9.60 4.91
CA LEU A 11 0.19 -10.49 4.97
C LEU A 11 0.43 -11.01 3.57
N LEU A 12 1.55 -10.59 2.98
CA LEU A 12 2.04 -11.12 1.70
C LEU A 12 3.03 -12.25 2.00
N LEU A 13 2.75 -13.43 1.45
CA LEU A 13 3.63 -14.59 1.48
C LEU A 13 3.94 -15.01 0.04
N SER A 14 5.21 -15.31 -0.23
CA SER A 14 5.67 -15.89 -1.49
C SER A 14 6.48 -17.15 -1.23
N SER A 15 6.22 -18.17 -2.03
CA SER A 15 6.99 -19.41 -2.02
C SER A 15 8.35 -19.27 -2.71
N LYS A 16 8.49 -18.33 -3.65
CA LYS A 16 9.66 -18.19 -4.53
C LYS A 16 10.83 -17.46 -3.88
N SER A 17 10.56 -16.34 -3.20
CA SER A 17 11.59 -15.53 -2.54
C SER A 17 11.13 -15.06 -1.14
N PRO A 18 10.92 -15.97 -0.17
CA PRO A 18 10.27 -15.64 1.10
C PRO A 18 10.96 -14.52 1.91
N LYS A 19 12.29 -14.45 1.89
CA LYS A 19 13.06 -13.45 2.66
C LYS A 19 12.91 -12.03 2.11
N GLU A 20 12.84 -11.93 0.79
CA GLU A 20 12.73 -10.66 0.05
C GLU A 20 11.26 -10.22 0.02
N THR A 21 10.37 -11.16 -0.24
CA THR A 21 8.96 -10.90 -0.55
C THR A 21 8.06 -10.83 0.69
N ASN A 22 8.32 -11.60 1.75
CA ASN A 22 7.33 -11.68 2.82
C ASN A 22 7.32 -10.40 3.67
N ARG A 23 6.10 -9.93 3.97
CA ARG A 23 5.88 -8.74 4.78
C ARG A 23 4.48 -8.69 5.35
N LEU A 24 4.36 -7.97 6.45
CA LEU A 24 3.10 -7.62 7.09
C LEU A 24 2.92 -6.10 7.03
N VAL A 25 1.79 -5.64 6.51
CA VAL A 25 1.44 -4.22 6.46
C VAL A 25 0.21 -3.98 7.30
N LEU A 26 0.27 -2.96 8.17
CA LEU A 26 -0.87 -2.43 8.91
C LEU A 26 -1.30 -1.12 8.29
N VAL A 27 -2.59 -0.95 8.01
CA VAL A 27 -3.17 0.30 7.54
C VAL A 27 -4.37 0.73 8.37
N GLY A 28 -4.47 2.01 8.67
CA GLY A 28 -5.62 2.62 9.30
C GLY A 28 -6.23 3.73 8.44
N ASN A 29 -7.26 4.38 8.99
CA ASN A 29 -8.12 5.30 8.23
C ASN A 29 -7.94 6.78 8.59
N GLU A 30 -6.99 7.11 9.47
CA GLU A 30 -6.66 8.49 9.85
C GLU A 30 -5.89 9.20 8.73
N ALA A 31 -5.67 10.51 8.85
CA ALA A 31 -5.08 11.30 7.76
C ALA A 31 -3.57 11.07 7.57
N VAL A 32 -2.83 10.77 8.65
CA VAL A 32 -1.37 10.67 8.65
C VAL A 32 -0.92 9.50 9.52
N ASN A 33 0.32 9.02 9.30
CA ASN A 33 0.94 7.93 10.08
C ASN A 33 0.02 6.70 10.20
N ASN A 34 -0.67 6.40 9.12
CA ASN A 34 -1.74 5.42 9.02
C ASN A 34 -1.28 4.15 8.29
N TYR A 35 0.01 4.02 8.01
CA TYR A 35 0.61 2.88 7.32
C TYR A 35 1.93 2.49 7.99
N ALA A 36 2.12 1.19 8.23
CA ALA A 36 3.39 0.66 8.71
C ALA A 36 3.64 -0.74 8.15
N MET A 37 4.90 -1.02 7.83
CA MET A 37 5.37 -2.29 7.30
C MET A 37 6.30 -2.98 8.28
N TYR A 38 6.20 -4.30 8.34
CA TYR A 38 6.90 -5.16 9.29
C TYR A 38 7.40 -6.41 8.59
N GLU A 39 8.41 -7.04 9.18
CA GLU A 39 8.73 -8.43 8.89
C GLU A 39 7.52 -9.31 9.23
N PRO A 40 7.28 -10.40 8.46
CA PRO A 40 6.25 -11.36 8.83
C PRO A 40 6.59 -11.99 10.18
N PRO A 41 5.60 -12.28 11.05
CA PRO A 41 5.84 -13.01 12.28
C PRO A 41 6.44 -14.39 12.00
N PRO A 42 7.24 -14.99 12.91
CA PRO A 42 7.81 -16.33 12.70
C PRO A 42 6.78 -17.43 12.43
N SER A 43 5.55 -17.24 12.94
CA SER A 43 4.43 -18.16 12.68
C SER A 43 3.86 -18.07 11.27
N LEU A 44 4.22 -17.04 10.50
CA LEU A 44 3.61 -16.67 9.21
C LEU A 44 2.08 -16.49 9.30
N LEU A 45 1.61 -16.08 10.47
CA LEU A 45 0.21 -15.80 10.75
C LEU A 45 0.07 -14.40 11.32
N PHE A 46 -1.12 -13.82 11.19
CA PHE A 46 -1.42 -12.51 11.75
C PHE A 46 -1.29 -12.52 13.29
N PRO A 47 -0.71 -11.47 13.91
CA PRO A 47 -0.57 -11.38 15.35
C PRO A 47 -1.93 -11.44 16.07
N LYS A 48 -2.02 -12.26 17.12
CA LYS A 48 -3.21 -12.30 17.97
C LYS A 48 -3.09 -11.21 19.03
N PRO A 49 -4.09 -10.31 19.17
CA PRO A 49 -3.99 -9.22 20.12
C PRO A 49 -4.05 -9.77 21.56
N LYS A 50 -3.11 -9.35 22.39
CA LYS A 50 -3.12 -9.64 23.84
C LYS A 50 -4.18 -8.80 24.55
N ASN A 51 -4.39 -7.56 24.08
CA ASN A 51 -5.38 -6.64 24.60
C ASN A 51 -6.81 -7.08 24.17
N LYS A 52 -7.63 -7.46 25.16
CA LYS A 52 -9.02 -7.92 24.95
C LYS A 52 -9.97 -6.85 24.41
N ALA A 53 -9.54 -5.58 24.37
CA ALA A 53 -10.29 -4.50 23.74
C ALA A 53 -10.13 -4.43 22.21
N ILE A 54 -9.27 -5.27 21.63
CA ILE A 54 -9.08 -5.41 20.19
C ILE A 54 -9.73 -6.70 19.72
N LEU A 55 -10.71 -6.58 18.83
CA LEU A 55 -11.24 -7.72 18.10
C LEU A 55 -10.48 -7.91 16.81
N MET A 56 -9.96 -9.12 16.64
CA MET A 56 -9.44 -9.58 15.37
C MET A 56 -10.54 -10.35 14.63
N ALA A 57 -10.81 -9.99 13.39
CA ALA A 57 -11.67 -10.79 12.53
C ALA A 57 -11.00 -12.12 12.18
N LYS A 58 -11.81 -13.16 11.93
CA LYS A 58 -11.26 -14.40 11.41
C LYS A 58 -10.79 -14.17 9.98
N TYR A 59 -9.80 -14.93 9.56
CA TYR A 59 -9.29 -14.92 8.20
C TYR A 59 -9.00 -16.34 7.74
N GLN A 60 -8.97 -16.52 6.43
CA GLN A 60 -8.45 -17.72 5.79
C GLN A 60 -6.95 -17.54 5.60
N ALA A 61 -6.16 -18.33 6.31
CA ALA A 61 -4.72 -18.34 6.12
C ALA A 61 -4.40 -19.04 4.80
N GLU A 62 -3.60 -18.38 3.96
CA GLU A 62 -3.05 -18.98 2.75
C GLU A 62 -1.53 -19.09 2.88
N GLN A 63 -0.95 -20.07 2.19
CA GLN A 63 0.50 -20.29 2.19
C GLN A 63 1.23 -19.34 1.24
N GLU A 64 0.51 -18.76 0.27
CA GLU A 64 1.04 -17.85 -0.74
C GLU A 64 -0.07 -16.85 -1.13
N GLY A 65 0.34 -15.65 -1.53
CA GLY A 65 -0.55 -14.57 -1.93
C GLY A 65 -0.73 -13.51 -0.84
N THR A 66 -1.78 -12.68 -0.98
CA THR A 66 -2.07 -11.58 -0.06
C THR A 66 -3.29 -11.90 0.80
N SER A 67 -3.05 -12.34 2.02
CA SER A 67 -4.09 -12.50 3.04
C SER A 67 -4.42 -11.15 3.68
N ILE A 68 -5.67 -11.00 4.16
CA ILE A 68 -6.13 -9.79 4.85
C ILE A 68 -6.88 -10.14 6.13
N THR A 69 -6.73 -9.30 7.16
CA THR A 69 -7.60 -9.30 8.33
C THR A 69 -7.86 -7.89 8.85
N SER A 70 -8.70 -7.76 9.88
CA SER A 70 -9.00 -6.49 10.53
C SER A 70 -8.93 -6.60 12.06
N TYR A 71 -8.43 -5.54 12.68
CA TYR A 71 -8.35 -5.33 14.11
C TYR A 71 -9.18 -4.11 14.48
N CYS A 72 -10.23 -4.29 15.27
CA CYS A 72 -11.16 -3.21 15.59
C CYS A 72 -11.33 -3.01 17.10
N SER A 73 -11.54 -1.76 17.51
CA SER A 73 -11.83 -1.39 18.90
C SER A 73 -12.90 -0.28 18.99
N TYR A 74 -13.65 -0.30 20.10
CA TYR A 74 -14.61 0.77 20.45
C TYR A 74 -13.99 1.86 21.31
N ILE A 75 -12.78 1.63 21.82
CA ILE A 75 -12.12 2.47 22.83
C ILE A 75 -10.72 2.89 22.40
N LEU A 76 -9.99 2.04 21.67
CA LEU A 76 -8.66 2.37 21.20
C LEU A 76 -8.73 3.15 19.88
N ASP A 77 -7.87 4.15 19.78
CA ASP A 77 -7.58 4.84 18.52
C ASP A 77 -6.70 3.99 17.59
N MET A 78 -6.47 4.48 16.37
CA MET A 78 -5.75 3.74 15.33
C MET A 78 -4.31 3.44 15.79
N ALA A 79 -3.61 4.47 16.30
CA ALA A 79 -2.23 4.36 16.73
C ALA A 79 -2.05 3.34 17.86
N SER A 80 -2.99 3.28 18.81
CA SER A 80 -2.99 2.31 19.90
C SER A 80 -3.26 0.90 19.38
N ILE A 81 -4.20 0.71 18.45
CA ILE A 81 -4.43 -0.61 17.83
C ILE A 81 -3.17 -1.08 17.09
N MET A 82 -2.57 -0.21 16.25
CA MET A 82 -1.37 -0.56 15.48
C MET A 82 -0.21 -0.95 16.41
N ARG A 83 0.05 -0.16 17.45
CA ARG A 83 1.10 -0.41 18.45
C ARG A 83 0.91 -1.72 19.21
N GLU A 84 -0.32 -2.03 19.64
CA GLU A 84 -0.64 -3.27 20.34
C GLU A 84 -0.48 -4.51 19.45
N VAL A 85 -0.91 -4.40 18.18
CA VAL A 85 -0.77 -5.49 17.20
C VAL A 85 0.70 -5.68 16.81
N SER A 86 1.49 -4.61 16.77
CA SER A 86 2.87 -4.64 16.31
C SER A 86 3.93 -4.77 17.40
N VAL A 87 3.55 -5.00 18.66
CA VAL A 87 4.47 -4.91 19.81
C VAL A 87 5.67 -5.86 19.71
N ASP A 88 5.45 -7.07 19.18
CA ASP A 88 6.47 -8.11 19.02
C ASP A 88 6.96 -8.21 17.56
N LEU A 89 6.71 -7.19 16.74
CA LEU A 89 7.08 -7.17 15.32
C LEU A 89 8.32 -6.31 15.06
N THR A 90 9.21 -6.80 14.21
CA THR A 90 10.29 -6.01 13.65
C THR A 90 9.73 -5.09 12.58
N LYS A 91 9.77 -3.78 12.83
CA LYS A 91 9.39 -2.78 11.82
C LYS A 91 10.40 -2.82 10.68
N LYS A 92 9.93 -3.02 9.46
CA LYS A 92 10.76 -2.90 8.26
C LYS A 92 10.90 -1.39 7.95
N PRO A 93 12.11 -0.88 7.72
CA PRO A 93 12.27 0.48 7.19
C PRO A 93 11.55 0.61 5.83
N ARG A 94 11.39 1.82 5.28
CA ARG A 94 10.86 2.01 3.93
C ARG A 94 11.72 1.17 2.98
N ILE A 95 11.17 0.09 2.45
CA ILE A 95 11.89 -0.83 1.57
C ILE A 95 11.30 -0.60 0.19
N PHE A 96 12.09 0.05 -0.66
CA PHE A 96 11.98 -0.20 -2.09
C PHE A 96 12.36 -1.66 -2.27
N ASP A 97 11.44 -2.46 -2.78
CA ASP A 97 11.58 -3.90 -2.76
C ASP A 97 12.96 -4.37 -3.21
N LEU A 98 13.53 -5.19 -2.32
CA LEU A 98 14.86 -5.75 -2.39
C LEU A 98 14.91 -6.91 -3.39
N GLU A 99 14.51 -6.70 -4.65
CA GLU A 99 15.21 -7.38 -5.77
C GLU A 99 16.63 -6.79 -5.92
N PHE A 100 16.97 -5.75 -5.14
CA PHE A 100 18.24 -5.03 -5.19
C PHE A 100 19.43 -5.67 -4.47
N GLU A 101 19.24 -6.63 -3.57
CA GLU A 101 20.39 -7.35 -3.00
C GLU A 101 20.99 -8.35 -4.00
N ALA A 102 20.22 -8.80 -4.99
CA ALA A 102 20.70 -9.78 -5.96
C ALA A 102 21.75 -9.23 -6.94
N ASN A 103 21.91 -7.89 -7.08
CA ASN A 103 22.93 -7.29 -7.96
C ASN A 103 23.50 -5.96 -7.43
N SER A 104 24.06 -5.95 -6.21
CA SER A 104 24.76 -4.77 -5.63
C SER A 104 25.81 -4.16 -6.56
N VAL A 105 26.42 -4.97 -7.43
CA VAL A 105 27.36 -4.53 -8.47
C VAL A 105 26.65 -3.68 -9.54
N SER A 106 25.51 -4.13 -10.08
CA SER A 106 24.77 -3.37 -11.10
C SER A 106 24.26 -2.02 -10.58
N PHE A 107 23.79 -1.98 -9.33
CA PHE A 107 23.36 -0.73 -8.70
C PHE A 107 24.52 0.24 -8.46
N SER A 108 25.65 -0.24 -7.93
CA SER A 108 26.83 0.62 -7.67
C SER A 108 27.47 1.13 -8.96
N GLU A 109 27.51 0.31 -10.02
CA GLU A 109 27.92 0.74 -11.36
C GLU A 109 26.98 1.78 -11.96
N CYS A 110 25.67 1.55 -11.87
CA CYS A 110 24.66 2.51 -12.32
C CYS A 110 24.85 3.87 -11.66
N TYR A 111 25.00 3.89 -10.32
CA TYR A 111 25.20 5.12 -9.58
C TYR A 111 26.51 5.83 -9.97
N SER A 112 27.61 5.08 -10.10
CA SER A 112 28.91 5.63 -10.49
C SER A 112 28.87 6.29 -11.88
N LYS A 113 28.19 5.66 -12.85
CA LYS A 113 28.00 6.21 -14.19
C LYS A 113 27.17 7.50 -14.17
N ILE A 114 26.12 7.54 -13.35
CA ILE A 114 25.28 8.74 -13.16
C ILE A 114 26.10 9.90 -12.57
N ILE A 115 26.89 9.66 -11.53
CA ILE A 115 27.76 10.67 -10.91
C ILE A 115 28.75 11.23 -11.93
N ASN A 116 29.46 10.35 -12.64
CA ASN A 116 30.47 10.75 -13.61
C ASN A 116 29.87 11.60 -14.74
N HIS A 117 28.70 11.21 -15.26
CA HIS A 117 27.98 12.01 -16.25
C HIS A 117 27.62 13.40 -15.72
N TRP A 118 27.07 13.46 -14.50
CA TRP A 118 26.68 14.72 -13.89
C TRP A 118 27.87 15.65 -13.69
N TYR A 119 29.01 15.14 -13.22
CA TYR A 119 30.23 15.93 -13.01
C TYR A 119 30.73 16.57 -14.32
N LEU A 120 30.65 15.82 -15.43
CA LEU A 120 31.10 16.28 -16.74
C LEU A 120 30.16 17.28 -17.40
N HIS A 121 28.84 17.07 -17.28
CA HIS A 121 27.86 17.82 -18.06
C HIS A 121 27.05 18.85 -17.25
N GLN A 122 26.88 18.63 -15.94
CA GLN A 122 26.12 19.49 -15.02
C GLN A 122 24.71 19.86 -15.52
N ARG A 123 24.02 18.91 -16.15
CA ARG A 123 22.68 19.06 -16.73
C ARG A 123 21.80 17.86 -16.39
N PRO A 124 20.47 18.02 -16.37
CA PRO A 124 19.55 16.90 -16.20
C PRO A 124 19.86 15.75 -17.17
N ILE A 125 19.92 14.54 -16.63
CA ILE A 125 20.25 13.32 -17.39
C ILE A 125 18.94 12.63 -17.79
N SER A 126 18.76 12.35 -19.08
CA SER A 126 17.60 11.61 -19.58
C SER A 126 17.51 10.21 -18.98
N LEU A 127 16.32 9.83 -18.49
CA LEU A 127 16.03 8.49 -17.98
C LEU A 127 16.21 7.44 -19.08
N LYS A 128 15.70 7.71 -20.29
CA LYS A 128 15.90 6.84 -21.45
C LYS A 128 17.39 6.64 -21.76
N PHE A 129 18.20 7.69 -21.65
CA PHE A 129 19.64 7.62 -21.88
C PHE A 129 20.34 6.70 -20.86
N ILE A 130 20.06 6.85 -19.57
CA ILE A 130 20.68 6.01 -18.53
C ILE A 130 20.23 4.55 -18.62
N GLN A 131 18.98 4.29 -19.03
CA GLN A 131 18.50 2.93 -19.27
C GLN A 131 19.28 2.26 -20.41
N LEU A 132 19.47 2.96 -21.53
CA LEU A 132 20.13 2.40 -22.72
C LEU A 132 21.65 2.27 -22.58
N ASN A 133 22.31 3.28 -21.99
CA ASN A 133 23.78 3.35 -21.99
C ASN A 133 24.41 2.84 -20.70
N TYR A 134 23.70 2.99 -19.57
CA TYR A 134 24.24 2.62 -18.26
C TYR A 134 23.62 1.34 -17.70
N GLN A 135 22.60 0.80 -18.39
CA GLN A 135 21.82 -0.37 -17.95
C GLN A 135 21.14 -0.13 -16.59
N CYS A 136 20.86 1.13 -16.29
CA CYS A 136 20.13 1.52 -15.08
C CYS A 136 18.63 1.24 -15.27
N THR A 137 18.03 0.33 -14.51
CA THR A 137 16.57 0.20 -14.43
C THR A 137 15.91 1.40 -13.74
N LYS A 138 14.59 1.59 -13.93
CA LYS A 138 13.82 2.59 -13.18
C LYS A 138 13.84 2.33 -11.68
N ALA A 139 13.92 1.07 -11.26
CA ALA A 139 14.04 0.69 -9.87
C ALA A 139 15.38 1.18 -9.26
N HIS A 140 16.51 1.11 -10.00
CA HIS A 140 17.77 1.75 -9.57
C HIS A 140 17.57 3.23 -9.27
N VAL A 141 16.90 3.95 -10.19
CA VAL A 141 16.66 5.39 -10.07
C VAL A 141 15.72 5.73 -8.92
N ALA A 142 14.65 4.95 -8.73
CA ALA A 142 13.73 5.12 -7.61
C ALA A 142 14.44 4.93 -6.27
N LYS A 143 15.30 3.91 -6.16
CA LYS A 143 16.14 3.68 -4.98
C LYS A 143 17.09 4.85 -4.72
N LEU A 144 17.81 5.32 -5.74
CA LEU A 144 18.68 6.50 -5.61
C LEU A 144 17.91 7.74 -5.17
N ALA A 145 16.69 7.93 -5.65
CA ALA A 145 15.85 9.05 -5.26
C ALA A 145 15.40 8.92 -3.80
N ALA A 146 15.08 7.70 -3.35
CA ALA A 146 14.72 7.41 -1.97
C ALA A 146 15.85 7.68 -0.98
N GLU A 147 17.08 7.31 -1.36
CA GLU A 147 18.31 7.59 -0.62
C GLU A 147 18.71 9.08 -0.69
N GLY A 148 17.96 9.89 -1.45
CA GLY A 148 18.21 11.31 -1.65
C GLY A 148 19.40 11.61 -2.56
N SER A 149 19.98 10.61 -3.23
CA SER A 149 21.15 10.78 -4.11
C SER A 149 20.80 11.51 -5.41
N VAL A 150 19.59 11.33 -5.93
CA VAL A 150 19.11 11.98 -7.17
C VAL A 150 17.75 12.64 -6.96
N LYS A 151 17.45 13.62 -7.81
CA LYS A 151 16.12 14.23 -7.95
C LYS A 151 15.52 13.81 -9.29
N VAL A 152 14.30 13.28 -9.28
CA VAL A 152 13.60 12.88 -10.51
C VAL A 152 12.58 13.96 -10.89
N ILE A 153 12.70 14.48 -12.11
CA ILE A 153 11.78 15.47 -12.70
C ILE A 153 11.11 14.89 -13.95
N GLY A 154 10.34 15.71 -14.67
CA GLY A 154 9.71 15.29 -15.93
C GLY A 154 8.33 14.67 -15.76
N ASN A 155 7.72 14.30 -16.88
CA ASN A 155 6.30 13.94 -16.91
C ASN A 155 5.99 12.57 -16.32
N TYR A 156 6.97 11.65 -16.33
CA TYR A 156 6.82 10.29 -15.82
C TYR A 156 7.44 10.10 -14.43
N ARG A 157 7.72 11.17 -13.68
CA ARG A 157 8.51 11.15 -12.42
C ARG A 157 7.91 10.33 -11.27
N CYS A 158 6.61 10.06 -11.28
CA CYS A 158 5.88 9.46 -10.15
C CYS A 158 6.21 7.98 -9.86
N PHE A 159 7.14 7.36 -10.58
CA PHE A 159 7.69 6.07 -10.15
C PHE A 159 8.70 6.22 -9.01
N ALA A 160 9.15 7.44 -8.69
CA ALA A 160 10.17 7.70 -7.69
C ALA A 160 9.68 8.76 -6.67
N PRO A 161 10.19 8.73 -5.43
CA PRO A 161 9.91 9.75 -4.45
C PRO A 161 10.39 11.12 -4.91
N SER A 162 9.65 12.17 -4.55
CA SER A 162 10.04 13.55 -4.84
C SER A 162 10.98 14.09 -3.76
N TYR A 163 12.02 14.81 -4.19
CA TYR A 163 12.93 15.52 -3.30
C TYR A 163 13.21 16.92 -3.86
N ASP A 164 13.14 17.93 -2.98
CA ASP A 164 13.33 19.34 -3.36
C ASP A 164 14.76 19.85 -3.16
N GLY A 165 15.70 18.98 -2.79
CA GLY A 165 17.11 19.33 -2.62
C GLY A 165 17.87 19.52 -3.94
N ASN A 166 19.01 20.22 -3.87
CA ASN A 166 19.95 20.31 -4.97
C ASN A 166 20.71 18.98 -5.11
N ARG A 167 20.30 18.15 -6.07
CA ARG A 167 20.83 16.79 -6.31
C ARG A 167 21.03 16.58 -7.80
N ILE A 168 21.74 15.50 -8.15
CA ILE A 168 21.85 15.05 -9.55
C ILE A 168 20.43 14.89 -10.10
N THR A 169 20.13 15.60 -11.18
CA THR A 169 18.78 15.64 -11.72
C THR A 169 18.64 14.61 -12.84
N ILE A 170 17.64 13.75 -12.74
CA ILE A 170 17.24 12.80 -13.78
C ILE A 170 15.89 13.23 -14.33
N ASP A 171 15.81 13.41 -15.65
CA ASP A 171 14.57 13.73 -16.34
C ASP A 171 13.85 12.44 -16.75
N ALA A 172 12.69 12.17 -16.14
CA ALA A 172 11.83 11.04 -16.46
C ALA A 172 11.09 11.30 -17.78
N ASP A 173 11.82 11.09 -18.88
CA ASP A 173 11.40 11.25 -20.27
C ASP A 173 10.86 9.95 -20.90
N SER A 174 10.70 8.88 -20.10
CA SER A 174 10.16 7.59 -20.53
C SER A 174 9.11 7.04 -19.57
N GLU A 175 8.07 6.41 -20.13
CA GLU A 175 6.94 5.82 -19.39
C GLU A 175 7.36 4.66 -18.49
N THR A 176 6.76 4.55 -17.31
CA THR A 176 6.99 3.44 -16.38
C THR A 176 5.90 2.39 -16.51
N GLU A 177 6.27 1.13 -16.69
CA GLU A 177 5.31 0.03 -16.59
C GLU A 177 4.98 -0.28 -15.13
N LEU A 178 3.71 -0.50 -14.82
CA LEU A 178 3.27 -0.95 -13.51
C LEU A 178 3.85 -2.33 -13.17
N SER A 179 4.07 -3.16 -14.20
CA SER A 179 4.54 -4.54 -14.12
C SER A 179 6.06 -4.71 -14.09
N GLN A 180 6.85 -3.66 -13.86
CA GLN A 180 8.32 -3.73 -13.92
C GLN A 180 9.02 -4.20 -12.63
N ASP A 181 8.28 -4.59 -11.60
CA ASP A 181 8.76 -5.53 -10.57
C ASP A 181 8.37 -6.96 -11.01
N SER A 182 9.34 -7.82 -11.30
CA SER A 182 9.11 -9.17 -11.84
C SER A 182 8.33 -10.08 -10.91
N SER A 183 8.35 -9.81 -9.60
CA SER A 183 7.79 -10.69 -8.58
C SER A 183 6.31 -10.44 -8.24
N HIS A 184 5.76 -9.24 -8.50
CA HIS A 184 4.40 -8.86 -8.10
C HIS A 184 3.62 -8.10 -9.18
N ARG A 185 3.32 -8.80 -10.27
CA ARG A 185 2.52 -8.28 -11.39
C ARG A 185 1.01 -8.44 -11.18
N GLU A 186 0.56 -8.57 -9.95
CA GLU A 186 -0.83 -8.88 -9.63
C GLU A 186 -1.47 -7.77 -8.82
N ALA A 187 -2.72 -7.47 -9.11
CA ALA A 187 -3.51 -6.47 -8.42
C ALA A 187 -4.89 -7.01 -8.04
N PHE A 188 -5.40 -6.57 -6.90
CA PHE A 188 -6.79 -6.77 -6.52
C PHE A 188 -7.63 -5.64 -7.12
N TYR A 189 -8.56 -6.00 -7.99
CA TYR A 189 -9.43 -5.06 -8.69
C TYR A 189 -10.63 -4.71 -7.82
N GLY A 190 -10.91 -3.42 -7.73
CA GLY A 190 -12.15 -2.92 -7.16
C GLY A 190 -13.31 -3.00 -8.14
N GLU A 191 -14.47 -2.56 -7.66
CA GLU A 191 -15.66 -2.36 -8.49
C GLU A 191 -15.42 -1.27 -9.54
N GLU A 192 -15.91 -1.51 -10.76
CA GLU A 192 -15.89 -0.54 -11.84
C GLU A 192 -17.06 0.44 -11.69
N ILE A 193 -16.76 1.75 -11.64
CA ILE A 193 -17.75 2.81 -11.48
C ILE A 193 -17.48 3.87 -12.55
N ASN A 194 -18.48 4.13 -13.41
CA ASN A 194 -18.38 5.10 -14.51
C ASN A 194 -17.13 4.88 -15.39
N ASP A 195 -16.91 3.63 -15.82
CA ASP A 195 -15.74 3.17 -16.61
C ASP A 195 -14.37 3.37 -15.92
N MET A 196 -14.34 3.74 -14.63
CA MET A 196 -13.14 3.85 -13.83
C MET A 196 -13.02 2.65 -12.90
N VAL A 197 -11.80 2.12 -12.78
CA VAL A 197 -11.48 1.03 -11.86
C VAL A 197 -10.28 1.43 -10.99
N ASP A 198 -10.42 1.18 -9.69
CA ASP A 198 -9.31 1.26 -8.74
C ASP A 198 -8.69 -0.12 -8.57
N ILE A 199 -7.37 -0.18 -8.45
CA ILE A 199 -6.64 -1.41 -8.20
C ILE A 199 -5.72 -1.24 -7.00
N LEU A 200 -5.57 -2.30 -6.21
CA LEU A 200 -4.59 -2.40 -5.13
C LEU A 200 -3.48 -3.35 -5.56
N VAL A 201 -2.23 -2.87 -5.53
CA VAL A 201 -1.07 -3.60 -6.04
C VAL A 201 0.12 -3.46 -5.09
N TRP A 202 0.96 -4.49 -5.01
CA TRP A 202 2.28 -4.39 -4.41
C TRP A 202 3.24 -3.80 -5.45
N TYR A 203 3.68 -2.58 -5.22
CA TYR A 203 4.55 -1.84 -6.13
C TYR A 203 5.74 -1.29 -5.36
N GLN A 204 6.97 -1.61 -5.80
CA GLN A 204 8.20 -1.26 -5.08
C GLN A 204 8.16 -1.69 -3.61
N GLY A 205 7.46 -2.79 -3.35
CA GLY A 205 7.32 -3.41 -2.04
C GLY A 205 6.30 -2.84 -1.08
N HIS A 206 5.59 -1.81 -1.51
CA HIS A 206 4.53 -1.19 -0.73
C HIS A 206 3.16 -1.43 -1.39
N LEU A 207 2.10 -1.38 -0.59
CA LEU A 207 0.74 -1.38 -1.14
C LEU A 207 0.41 0.00 -1.69
N HIS A 208 -0.03 0.03 -2.94
CA HIS A 208 -0.46 1.24 -3.62
C HIS A 208 -1.83 1.08 -4.25
N VAL A 209 -2.57 2.18 -4.29
CA VAL A 209 -3.84 2.25 -5.01
C VAL A 209 -3.62 3.07 -6.28
N PHE A 210 -3.98 2.49 -7.41
CA PHE A 210 -3.99 3.17 -8.71
C PHE A 210 -5.40 3.21 -9.26
N ARG A 211 -5.65 4.17 -10.15
CA ARG A 211 -6.93 4.34 -10.84
C ARG A 211 -6.71 4.37 -12.35
N GLY A 212 -7.46 3.56 -13.08
CA GLY A 212 -7.41 3.49 -14.53
C GLY A 212 -8.81 3.53 -15.13
N GLN A 213 -8.88 3.65 -16.46
CA GLN A 213 -10.11 3.41 -17.19
C GLN A 213 -10.17 1.92 -17.58
N SER A 214 -11.25 1.24 -17.19
CA SER A 214 -11.41 -0.21 -17.38
C SER A 214 -11.25 -0.63 -18.85
N ARG A 215 -11.79 0.17 -19.77
CA ARG A 215 -11.79 -0.11 -21.22
C ARG A 215 -10.55 0.33 -21.98
N LEU A 216 -9.70 1.16 -21.39
CA LEU A 216 -8.47 1.66 -22.05
C LEU A 216 -7.21 0.91 -21.61
N GLY A 217 -7.31 0.03 -20.61
CA GLY A 217 -6.41 -1.11 -20.32
C GLY A 217 -4.91 -0.85 -20.19
N SER A 218 -4.44 0.39 -20.22
CA SER A 218 -3.02 0.68 -20.41
C SER A 218 -2.48 1.85 -19.59
N TYR A 219 -3.32 2.56 -18.83
CA TYR A 219 -2.93 3.74 -18.07
C TYR A 219 -3.46 3.73 -16.63
N TRP A 220 -2.54 3.91 -15.68
CA TRP A 220 -2.80 3.86 -14.24
C TRP A 220 -2.31 5.14 -13.57
N TYR A 221 -3.25 5.93 -13.05
CA TYR A 221 -2.95 7.12 -12.26
C TYR A 221 -2.77 6.76 -10.79
N GLN A 222 -1.65 7.19 -10.22
CA GLN A 222 -1.35 6.92 -8.83
C GLN A 222 -2.29 7.71 -7.90
N LEU A 223 -2.99 7.01 -6.99
CA LEU A 223 -3.83 7.65 -5.95
C LEU A 223 -3.10 7.78 -4.61
N SER A 224 -2.33 6.76 -4.23
CA SER A 224 -1.44 6.80 -3.07
C SER A 224 -0.08 7.40 -3.43
N SER A 225 0.78 7.74 -2.47
CA SER A 225 2.08 8.41 -2.73
C SER A 225 3.26 7.44 -2.64
N ILE A 226 4.26 7.60 -3.50
CA ILE A 226 5.57 6.91 -3.38
C ILE A 226 6.53 7.86 -2.66
N GLY A 227 7.29 7.35 -1.69
CA GLY A 227 8.16 8.10 -0.77
C GLY A 227 7.49 8.58 0.53
N HIS A 228 6.17 8.56 0.57
CA HIS A 228 5.34 9.01 1.69
C HIS A 228 4.34 7.92 2.10
N GLU A 229 4.76 6.67 2.05
CA GLU A 229 3.91 5.51 2.25
C GLU A 229 3.25 5.50 3.62
N GLU A 230 3.86 6.11 4.64
CA GLU A 230 3.29 6.29 5.99
C GLU A 230 1.91 6.97 6.00
N ASN A 231 1.53 7.64 4.91
CA ASN A 231 0.24 8.33 4.76
C ASN A 231 -0.71 7.62 3.77
N ASN A 232 -0.29 6.51 3.15
CA ASN A 232 -1.09 5.79 2.15
C ASN A 232 -2.23 4.96 2.74
N GLY A 233 -2.18 4.68 4.03
CA GLY A 233 -3.10 3.78 4.72
C GLY A 233 -4.56 4.18 4.54
N LYS A 234 -4.87 5.47 4.55
CA LYS A 234 -6.24 5.94 4.31
C LYS A 234 -6.78 5.54 2.93
N PHE A 235 -6.00 5.73 1.87
CA PHE A 235 -6.41 5.36 0.51
C PHE A 235 -6.68 3.85 0.40
N ILE A 236 -5.79 3.04 0.98
CA ILE A 236 -5.89 1.58 0.99
C ILE A 236 -7.08 1.13 1.84
N HIS A 237 -7.25 1.71 3.02
CA HIS A 237 -8.35 1.41 3.92
C HIS A 237 -9.70 1.75 3.28
N ASP A 238 -9.82 2.92 2.65
CA ASP A 238 -11.04 3.34 1.97
C ASP A 238 -11.33 2.45 0.74
N PHE A 239 -10.30 2.01 0.01
CA PHE A 239 -10.42 1.05 -1.08
C PHE A 239 -10.95 -0.31 -0.59
N ILE A 240 -10.36 -0.90 0.45
CA ILE A 240 -10.86 -2.16 1.03
C ILE A 240 -12.25 -2.01 1.62
N SER A 241 -12.52 -0.87 2.28
CA SER A 241 -13.85 -0.57 2.81
C SER A 241 -14.92 -0.57 1.74
N LYS A 242 -14.59 -0.31 0.47
CA LYS A 242 -15.55 -0.32 -0.65
C LYS A 242 -15.64 -1.66 -1.35
N ASN A 243 -14.54 -2.41 -1.41
CA ASN A 243 -14.42 -3.57 -2.29
C ASN A 243 -14.38 -4.93 -1.56
N VAL A 244 -14.41 -4.95 -0.22
CA VAL A 244 -14.38 -6.20 0.56
C VAL A 244 -15.60 -6.29 1.48
N ASP A 245 -16.64 -7.00 1.01
CA ASP A 245 -17.91 -7.18 1.71
C ASP A 245 -17.74 -7.74 3.12
N SER A 246 -16.84 -8.71 3.30
CA SER A 246 -16.60 -9.31 4.62
C SER A 246 -16.14 -8.27 5.65
N PHE A 247 -15.36 -7.27 5.23
CA PHE A 247 -14.93 -6.16 6.07
C PHE A 247 -16.04 -5.14 6.30
N GLN A 248 -16.79 -4.76 5.27
CA GLN A 248 -17.96 -3.89 5.42
C GLN A 248 -18.98 -4.47 6.40
N ASN A 249 -19.32 -5.74 6.23
CA ASN A 249 -20.26 -6.46 7.07
C ASN A 249 -19.75 -6.55 8.51
N PHE A 250 -18.47 -6.87 8.68
CA PHE A 250 -17.85 -6.90 10.00
C PHE A 250 -17.93 -5.55 10.71
N LYS A 251 -17.50 -4.47 10.04
CA LYS A 251 -17.53 -3.11 10.58
C LYS A 251 -18.96 -2.64 10.89
N SER A 252 -19.93 -2.87 10.00
CA SER A 252 -21.32 -2.45 10.20
C SER A 252 -21.97 -3.13 11.41
N VAL A 253 -21.66 -4.41 11.66
CA VAL A 253 -22.17 -5.15 12.82
C VAL A 253 -21.57 -4.61 14.11
N LEU A 254 -20.29 -4.22 14.10
CA LEU A 254 -19.66 -3.57 15.25
C LEU A 254 -20.31 -2.21 15.54
N GLU A 255 -20.53 -1.38 14.52
CA GLU A 255 -21.19 -0.07 14.67
C GLU A 255 -22.62 -0.22 15.24
N LYS A 256 -23.46 -1.09 14.66
CA LYS A 256 -24.84 -1.32 15.11
C LYS A 256 -24.92 -1.72 16.59
N LYS A 257 -24.01 -2.60 17.04
CA LYS A 257 -23.98 -3.04 18.44
C LYS A 257 -23.59 -1.94 19.40
N LYS A 258 -22.68 -1.04 19.01
CA LYS A 258 -22.32 0.11 19.86
C LYS A 258 -23.49 1.07 20.03
N SER A 259 -24.21 1.39 18.96
CA SER A 259 -25.39 2.27 19.04
C SER A 259 -26.49 1.70 19.94
N SER A 260 -26.75 0.39 19.86
CA SER A 260 -27.74 -0.27 20.73
C SER A 260 -27.40 -0.18 22.22
N CYS A 261 -26.12 -0.16 22.58
CA CYS A 261 -25.69 -0.07 23.98
C CYS A 261 -25.63 1.36 24.52
N GLN A 262 -25.42 2.36 23.67
CA GLN A 262 -25.47 3.78 24.06
C GLN A 262 -26.91 4.27 24.32
N ALA A 263 -27.92 3.60 23.78
CA ALA A 263 -29.33 3.95 23.95
C ALA A 263 -29.95 3.54 25.30
N ARG A 264 -29.18 2.96 26.25
CA ARG A 264 -29.67 2.63 27.60
C ARG A 264 -29.33 3.77 28.58
N PRO A 265 -30.31 4.60 29.01
CA PRO A 265 -30.06 5.71 29.90
C PRO A 265 -29.95 5.19 31.33
N GLY A 266 -28.74 5.06 31.84
CA GLY A 266 -28.48 4.75 33.25
C GLY A 266 -27.09 5.21 33.64
N ARG A 267 -27.01 6.03 34.71
CA ARG A 267 -25.78 6.58 35.31
C ARG A 267 -24.70 5.49 35.39
N THR A 268 -23.76 5.50 34.46
CA THR A 268 -22.59 4.63 34.48
C THR A 268 -21.36 5.52 34.46
N THR A 269 -20.50 5.32 35.46
CA THR A 269 -19.18 5.97 35.53
C THR A 269 -18.34 5.60 34.31
N HIS A 270 -17.34 6.42 33.97
CA HIS A 270 -16.47 6.20 32.81
C HIS A 270 -15.82 4.80 32.82
N SER A 271 -15.43 4.28 34.00
CA SER A 271 -14.88 2.94 34.17
C SER A 271 -15.91 1.83 33.90
N GLY A 272 -17.15 1.97 34.38
CA GLY A 272 -18.24 1.02 34.14
C GLY A 272 -18.67 0.94 32.67
N LEU A 273 -18.64 2.08 31.96
CA LEU A 273 -18.86 2.14 30.50
C LEU A 273 -17.76 1.41 29.72
N GLN A 274 -16.51 1.48 30.17
CA GLN A 274 -15.37 0.82 29.53
C GLN A 274 -15.42 -0.71 29.74
N GLU A 275 -15.73 -1.16 30.96
CA GLU A 275 -15.96 -2.58 31.26
C GLU A 275 -17.16 -3.16 30.50
N MET A 276 -18.25 -2.39 30.39
CA MET A 276 -19.42 -2.78 29.61
C MET A 276 -19.09 -2.93 28.12
N ARG A 277 -18.31 -2.00 27.54
CA ARG A 277 -17.84 -2.08 26.14
C ARG A 277 -16.99 -3.33 25.90
N ILE A 278 -16.09 -3.66 26.82
CA ILE A 278 -15.26 -4.88 26.76
C ILE A 278 -16.12 -6.16 26.93
N SER A 279 -17.18 -6.11 27.74
CA SER A 279 -18.11 -7.24 27.91
C SER A 279 -18.93 -7.52 26.64
N ILE A 280 -19.48 -6.48 26.00
CA ILE A 280 -20.18 -6.59 24.71
C ILE A 280 -19.26 -7.25 23.66
N PHE A 281 -17.98 -6.87 23.66
CA PHE A 281 -16.96 -7.44 22.79
C PHE A 281 -16.77 -8.96 22.96
N LYS A 282 -16.83 -9.49 24.20
CA LYS A 282 -16.69 -10.94 24.46
C LYS A 282 -17.85 -11.78 23.92
N HIS A 283 -19.05 -11.20 23.80
CA HIS A 283 -20.26 -11.91 23.37
C HIS A 283 -20.54 -11.80 21.86
N LEU A 284 -19.74 -11.07 21.09
CA LEU A 284 -19.82 -11.15 19.63
C LEU A 284 -19.35 -12.53 19.16
N LYS A 285 -20.28 -13.31 18.56
CA LYS A 285 -19.92 -14.52 17.82
C LYS A 285 -19.19 -14.13 16.52
N MET A 286 -17.89 -13.88 16.63
CA MET A 286 -16.97 -13.51 15.54
C MET A 286 -16.83 -14.58 14.46
N ARG A 287 -17.33 -15.80 14.70
CA ARG A 287 -17.16 -16.96 13.82
C ARG A 287 -17.77 -16.78 12.42
N LYS A 288 -18.65 -15.80 12.22
CA LYS A 288 -19.34 -15.55 10.94
C LYS A 288 -18.62 -14.58 9.99
N PHE A 289 -17.64 -13.82 10.48
CA PHE A 289 -16.92 -12.84 9.67
C PHE A 289 -15.52 -13.37 9.39
N VAL A 290 -15.38 -14.03 8.23
CA VAL A 290 -14.11 -14.56 7.75
C VAL A 290 -13.68 -13.71 6.56
N HIS A 291 -12.53 -13.07 6.69
CA HIS A 291 -11.86 -12.42 5.57
C HIS A 291 -11.15 -13.47 4.73
N HIS A 292 -11.49 -13.54 3.45
CA HIS A 292 -10.78 -14.36 2.48
C HIS A 292 -9.58 -13.56 1.98
N SER A 293 -8.53 -14.25 1.53
CA SER A 293 -7.42 -13.58 0.86
C SER A 293 -7.89 -12.80 -0.35
N LEU A 294 -7.11 -11.78 -0.72
CA LEU A 294 -7.36 -10.99 -1.90
C LEU A 294 -6.99 -11.80 -3.13
N LYS A 295 -7.94 -11.97 -4.05
CA LYS A 295 -7.69 -12.58 -5.35
C LYS A 295 -6.99 -11.55 -6.24
N MET A 296 -5.67 -11.52 -6.14
CA MET A 296 -4.81 -10.68 -6.98
C MET A 296 -4.77 -11.29 -8.39
N LEU A 297 -4.96 -10.47 -9.42
CA LEU A 297 -4.96 -10.87 -10.84
C LEU A 297 -3.89 -10.11 -11.60
N MET A 298 -3.31 -10.74 -12.62
CA MET A 298 -2.31 -10.10 -13.47
C MET A 298 -2.76 -8.70 -13.94
N VAL A 299 -1.87 -7.73 -13.81
CA VAL A 299 -2.07 -6.36 -14.24
C VAL A 299 -0.90 -5.92 -15.13
N SER A 300 -1.24 -5.16 -16.17
CA SER A 300 -0.29 -4.51 -17.06
C SER A 300 -0.74 -3.08 -17.32
N GLY A 301 0.14 -2.29 -17.92
CA GLY A 301 -0.11 -0.88 -18.22
C GLY A 301 0.96 0.02 -17.66
N ARG A 302 0.79 1.31 -17.91
CA ARG A 302 1.77 2.36 -17.67
C ARG A 302 1.30 3.25 -16.54
N VAL A 303 2.23 3.65 -15.69
CA VAL A 303 2.00 4.52 -14.54
C VAL A 303 2.15 5.98 -14.94
N TYR A 304 1.14 6.77 -14.56
CA TYR A 304 1.04 8.19 -14.85
C TYR A 304 0.80 8.99 -13.58
N CYS A 305 1.29 10.23 -13.60
CA CYS A 305 1.19 11.12 -12.45
C CYS A 305 -0.18 11.79 -12.45
N ARG A 306 -0.82 11.84 -11.27
CA ARG A 306 -2.19 12.35 -11.12
C ARG A 306 -2.28 13.88 -11.31
N ASP A 307 -1.17 14.59 -11.20
CA ASP A 307 -1.09 16.04 -11.34
C ASP A 307 -1.29 16.56 -12.78
N GLY A 308 -1.57 15.66 -13.72
CA GLY A 308 -1.95 16.03 -15.09
C GLY A 308 -0.75 16.35 -15.98
N SER A 309 0.47 15.98 -15.58
CA SER A 309 1.68 16.11 -16.41
C SER A 309 1.54 15.46 -17.79
N LEU A 310 0.67 14.47 -17.92
CA LEU A 310 0.20 13.91 -19.19
C LEU A 310 -1.28 13.54 -19.06
N LYS A 311 -2.15 14.22 -19.79
CA LYS A 311 -3.41 13.61 -20.24
C LYS A 311 -3.08 12.82 -21.51
N PRO A 312 -3.51 11.56 -21.66
CA PRO A 312 -3.43 10.91 -22.97
C PRO A 312 -4.05 11.85 -23.99
N LEU A 313 -3.30 12.17 -25.04
CA LEU A 313 -3.77 13.01 -26.12
C LEU A 313 -5.08 12.41 -26.62
N ALA A 314 -6.08 13.26 -26.82
CA ALA A 314 -7.38 12.82 -27.36
C ALA A 314 -7.26 12.09 -28.71
N GLY A 315 -6.10 12.16 -29.38
CA GLY A 315 -5.77 11.39 -30.59
C GLY A 315 -5.64 9.88 -30.37
N ASP A 316 -5.15 9.41 -29.21
CA ASP A 316 -5.07 7.97 -28.91
C ASP A 316 -6.43 7.40 -28.47
N MET A 317 -7.39 8.27 -28.11
CA MET A 317 -8.76 7.89 -27.75
C MET A 317 -9.66 7.67 -28.98
N ALA A 318 -9.22 8.05 -30.18
CA ALA A 318 -10.02 7.94 -31.40
C ALA A 318 -9.89 6.60 -32.13
N GLN A 319 -8.88 5.77 -31.81
CA GLN A 319 -8.63 4.51 -32.52
C GLN A 319 -9.40 3.28 -31.98
N PHE A 320 -10.09 3.41 -30.85
CA PHE A 320 -10.84 2.30 -30.22
C PHE A 320 -12.37 2.49 -30.24
N ARG A 321 -12.86 3.43 -31.05
CA ARG A 321 -14.29 3.50 -31.43
C ARG A 321 -14.47 2.91 -32.83
N GLN A 322 -14.32 1.60 -32.97
CA GLN A 322 -14.91 0.84 -34.09
C GLN A 322 -15.50 -0.46 -33.56
#